data_AF-A0A9P7GX47-F1
#
_entry.id   AF-A0A9P7GX47-F1
#
_cell.length_a   1.000
_cell.length_b   1.000
_cell.length_c   1.000
_cell.angle_alpha   90.00
_cell.angle_beta   90.00
_cell.angle_gamma   90.00
#
_symmetry.space_group_name_H-M   'P 1'
#
loop_
_entity.id
_entity.type
_entity.pdbx_description
1 polymer ?
#
loop_
_entity_poly.entity_id
_entity_poly.type
_entity_poly.pdbx_seq_one_letter_code
_entity_poly.pdbx_strand_id
1 'polypeptide(L)'
;MRSIPGTYSVRTLEKTYRRIYQLVSVRHAKQLGLDVHGSLEKLAEFMPSISGGGVRSKEFYEFKRYHEAPLEPPGHDMSKLPGKANIGNDRFAGMASLRVPYISGSGADWGNLCRGCQVTYRHFRDGSLPSAILSELCPPDVNPDRPLFASTTRFHSHDGLLDHIEDCYGIQQLIRNEGFT
;
A
#
# COMPACT_ATOMS: atom_id res chain seq x y z
N MET A 1 9.01 2.19 -14.27
CA MET A 1 8.50 3.41 -13.60
C MET A 1 9.70 4.28 -13.23
N ARG A 2 9.66 5.59 -13.45
CA ARG A 2 10.72 6.50 -12.97
C ARG A 2 10.28 7.11 -11.64
N SER A 3 11.14 7.06 -10.62
CA SER A 3 10.85 7.70 -9.35
C SER A 3 10.93 9.23 -9.48
N ILE A 4 10.20 9.94 -8.64
CA ILE A 4 10.31 11.39 -8.52
C ILE A 4 11.37 11.68 -7.43
N PRO A 5 12.26 12.67 -7.59
CA PRO A 5 13.12 13.11 -6.50
C PRO A 5 12.29 13.84 -5.45
N GLY A 6 12.58 13.62 -4.16
CA GLY A 6 11.85 14.26 -3.09
C GLY A 6 12.07 13.63 -1.73
N THR A 7 11.38 14.18 -0.75
CA THR A 7 11.32 13.65 0.62
C THR A 7 10.04 12.85 0.77
N TYR A 8 10.19 11.58 1.14
CA TYR A 8 9.08 10.66 1.32
C TYR A 8 8.98 10.26 2.78
N SER A 9 7.78 10.41 3.34
CA SER A 9 7.42 9.99 4.70
C SER A 9 6.35 8.91 4.63
N VAL A 10 6.73 7.72 4.13
CA VAL A 10 5.81 6.58 4.02
C VAL A 10 6.18 5.55 5.07
N ARG A 11 5.45 5.58 6.21
CA ARG A 11 5.52 4.61 7.32
C ARG A 11 6.91 4.43 7.97
N THR A 12 7.87 5.31 7.66
CA THR A 12 9.22 5.30 8.22
C THR A 12 9.71 6.72 8.48
N LEU A 13 10.91 6.85 9.06
CA LEU A 13 11.68 8.10 9.04
C LEU A 13 11.71 8.68 7.62
N GLU A 14 11.67 10.01 7.54
CA GLU A 14 11.75 10.74 6.28
C GLU A 14 13.00 10.32 5.50
N LYS A 15 12.81 9.96 4.24
CA LYS A 15 13.91 9.63 3.33
C LYS A 15 13.91 10.61 2.18
N THR A 16 15.05 11.28 2.02
CA THR A 16 15.28 12.21 0.91
C THR A 16 16.03 11.51 -0.22
N TYR A 17 15.47 11.57 -1.42
CA TYR A 17 16.09 11.04 -2.63
C TYR A 17 16.31 12.17 -3.63
N ARG A 18 17.58 12.42 -3.97
CA ARG A 18 17.98 13.47 -4.91
C ARG A 18 18.12 12.99 -6.35
N ARG A 19 18.02 11.69 -6.58
CA ARG A 19 18.22 11.05 -7.89
C ARG A 19 16.93 10.38 -8.37
N ILE A 20 16.77 10.34 -9.68
CA ILE A 20 15.73 9.57 -10.36
C ILE A 20 16.21 8.11 -10.46
N TYR A 21 15.38 7.18 -10.01
CA TYR A 21 15.61 5.74 -10.14
C TYR A 21 14.63 5.15 -11.14
N GLN A 22 15.11 4.19 -11.93
CA GLN A 22 14.21 3.32 -12.70
C GLN A 22 13.76 2.18 -11.78
N LEU A 23 12.51 2.21 -11.37
CA LEU A 23 11.86 1.19 -10.57
C LEU A 23 11.13 0.19 -11.49
N VAL A 24 11.29 -1.09 -11.18
CA VAL A 24 10.61 -2.20 -11.84
C VAL A 24 9.78 -2.92 -10.79
N SER A 25 8.54 -3.26 -11.11
CA SER A 25 7.71 -4.05 -10.17
C SER A 25 8.29 -5.45 -10.04
N VAL A 26 8.19 -6.04 -8.85
CA VAL A 26 8.57 -7.43 -8.59
C VAL A 26 7.91 -8.40 -9.57
N ARG A 27 6.63 -8.18 -9.93
CA ARG A 27 5.91 -8.98 -10.95
C ARG A 27 6.66 -9.03 -12.28
N HIS A 28 6.93 -7.88 -12.89
CA HIS A 28 7.65 -7.82 -14.18
C HIS A 28 9.06 -8.43 -14.10
N ALA A 29 9.79 -8.21 -13.01
CA ALA A 29 11.11 -8.82 -12.83
C ALA A 29 11.03 -10.35 -12.74
N LYS A 30 10.03 -10.87 -12.00
CA LYS A 30 9.78 -12.31 -11.86
C LYS A 30 9.30 -12.93 -13.17
N GLN A 31 8.43 -12.26 -13.91
CA GLN A 31 7.97 -12.70 -15.24
C GLN A 31 9.14 -12.81 -16.22
N LEU A 32 10.01 -11.80 -16.28
CA LEU A 32 11.21 -11.87 -17.11
C LEU A 32 12.11 -13.05 -16.71
N GLY A 33 12.27 -13.29 -15.41
CA GLY A 33 13.01 -14.45 -14.91
C GLY A 33 12.38 -15.78 -15.37
N LEU A 34 11.05 -15.87 -15.37
CA LEU A 34 10.35 -17.05 -15.89
C LEU A 34 10.54 -17.22 -17.39
N ASP A 35 10.48 -16.14 -18.17
CA ASP A 35 10.67 -16.19 -19.61
C ASP A 35 12.10 -16.64 -19.98
N VAL A 36 13.10 -16.25 -19.17
CA VAL A 36 14.51 -16.61 -19.38
C VAL A 36 14.84 -18.02 -18.89
N HIS A 37 14.32 -18.43 -17.73
CA HIS A 37 14.71 -19.69 -17.08
C HIS A 37 13.70 -20.82 -17.30
N GLY A 38 12.48 -20.51 -17.73
CA GLY A 38 11.44 -21.45 -18.15
C GLY A 38 10.55 -21.99 -17.02
N SER A 39 10.91 -21.85 -15.75
CA SER A 39 10.08 -22.32 -14.63
C SER A 39 10.39 -21.62 -13.29
N LEU A 40 9.47 -21.72 -12.33
CA LEU A 40 9.65 -21.17 -10.98
C LEU A 40 10.72 -21.93 -10.18
N GLU A 41 10.84 -23.23 -10.41
CA GLU A 41 11.81 -24.10 -9.75
C GLU A 41 13.24 -23.69 -10.12
N LYS A 42 13.50 -23.48 -11.41
CA LYS A 42 14.79 -22.97 -11.89
C LYS A 42 15.07 -21.55 -11.37
N LEU A 43 14.04 -20.71 -11.28
CA LEU A 43 14.19 -19.38 -10.67
C LEU A 43 14.58 -19.47 -9.19
N ALA A 44 14.06 -20.46 -8.46
CA ALA A 44 14.35 -20.66 -7.04
C ALA A 44 15.80 -21.11 -6.78
N GLU A 45 16.47 -21.73 -7.75
CA GLU A 45 17.90 -22.08 -7.65
C GLU A 45 18.81 -20.84 -7.50
N PHE A 46 18.36 -19.67 -7.96
CA PHE A 46 19.09 -18.40 -7.81
C PHE A 46 18.88 -17.72 -6.45
N MET A 47 18.13 -18.35 -5.54
CA MET A 47 17.98 -17.82 -4.18
C MET A 47 19.33 -17.84 -3.44
N PRO A 48 19.80 -16.69 -2.92
CA PRO A 48 21.07 -16.65 -2.21
C PRO A 48 21.01 -17.52 -0.95
N SER A 49 22.09 -18.23 -0.62
CA SER A 49 22.21 -18.96 0.65
C SER A 49 22.72 -18.04 1.77
N ILE A 50 22.27 -18.28 3.01
CA ILE A 50 22.74 -17.53 4.19
C ILE A 50 24.16 -17.96 4.58
N SER A 51 24.59 -19.15 4.16
CA SER A 51 25.87 -19.77 4.53
C SER A 51 27.06 -19.15 3.77
N GLY A 52 27.86 -18.36 4.48
CA GLY A 52 29.27 -18.18 4.15
C GLY A 52 29.66 -16.93 3.34
N GLY A 53 29.26 -15.73 3.79
CA GLY A 53 30.10 -14.55 3.60
C GLY A 53 29.72 -13.53 2.50
N GLY A 54 28.60 -13.68 1.79
CA GLY A 54 28.25 -12.77 0.68
C GLY A 54 27.13 -11.76 0.96
N VAL A 55 26.00 -12.22 1.48
CA VAL A 55 24.75 -11.42 1.48
C VAL A 55 24.42 -10.99 2.91
N ARG A 56 24.23 -9.68 3.13
CA ARG A 56 23.79 -9.18 4.44
C ARG A 56 22.41 -9.78 4.74
N SER A 57 22.14 -10.16 5.99
CA SER A 57 20.86 -10.78 6.39
C SER A 57 19.62 -10.05 5.83
N LYS A 58 19.66 -8.71 5.83
CA LYS A 58 18.61 -7.86 5.25
C LYS A 58 18.38 -8.09 3.74
N GLU A 59 19.44 -8.18 2.95
CA GLU A 59 19.37 -8.40 1.50
C GLU A 59 18.76 -9.77 1.19
N PHE A 60 19.16 -10.81 1.94
CA PHE A 60 18.57 -12.14 1.80
C PHE A 60 17.04 -12.11 2.02
N TYR A 61 16.56 -11.45 3.07
CA TYR A 61 15.12 -11.35 3.33
C TYR A 61 14.38 -10.51 2.28
N GLU A 62 15.03 -9.48 1.72
CA GLU A 62 14.48 -8.69 0.60
C GLU A 62 14.34 -9.54 -0.67
N PHE A 63 15.38 -10.31 -1.03
CA PHE A 63 15.34 -11.26 -2.14
C PHE A 63 14.29 -12.35 -1.94
N LYS A 64 14.29 -13.01 -0.77
CA LYS A 64 13.30 -14.04 -0.41
C LYS A 64 11.89 -13.52 -0.60
N ARG A 65 11.61 -12.31 -0.10
CA ARG A 65 10.31 -11.66 -0.27
C ARG A 65 9.93 -11.47 -1.74
N TYR A 66 10.86 -11.06 -2.59
CA TYR A 66 10.58 -10.86 -4.01
C TYR A 66 10.32 -12.19 -4.74
N HIS A 67 11.04 -13.25 -4.38
CA HIS A 67 10.77 -14.59 -4.90
C HIS A 67 9.41 -15.14 -4.43
N GLU A 68 9.05 -14.93 -3.17
CA GLU A 68 7.76 -15.38 -2.59
C GLU A 68 6.57 -14.51 -3.00
N ALA A 69 6.81 -13.34 -3.61
CA ALA A 69 5.73 -12.47 -4.05
C ALA A 69 4.88 -13.16 -5.13
N PRO A 70 3.54 -13.13 -5.01
CA PRO A 70 2.66 -13.68 -6.04
C PRO A 70 2.82 -12.88 -7.34
N LEU A 71 2.68 -13.57 -8.48
CA LEU A 71 2.64 -12.92 -9.79
C LEU A 71 1.35 -12.13 -9.98
N GLU A 72 0.25 -12.71 -9.52
CA GLU A 72 -1.05 -12.05 -9.60
C GLU A 72 -1.20 -11.00 -8.51
N PRO A 73 -1.84 -9.87 -8.84
CA PRO A 73 -2.20 -8.89 -7.83
C PRO A 73 -3.12 -9.57 -6.81
N PRO A 74 -3.02 -9.22 -5.52
CA PRO A 74 -3.76 -9.91 -4.46
C PRO A 74 -5.28 -9.70 -4.53
N GLY A 75 -5.80 -8.92 -5.49
CA GLY A 75 -7.23 -8.67 -5.67
C GLY A 75 -7.92 -7.96 -4.51
N HIS A 76 -7.18 -7.60 -3.46
CA HIS A 76 -7.71 -7.11 -2.19
C HIS A 76 -6.87 -5.94 -1.69
N ASP A 77 -7.41 -5.23 -0.70
CA ASP A 77 -6.70 -4.14 -0.05
C ASP A 77 -5.44 -4.64 0.67
N MET A 78 -4.27 -4.30 0.13
CA MET A 78 -2.97 -4.63 0.70
C MET A 78 -2.78 -4.12 2.13
N SER A 79 -3.50 -3.08 2.54
CA SER A 79 -3.41 -2.56 3.91
C SER A 79 -4.06 -3.48 4.95
N LYS A 80 -4.98 -4.36 4.51
CA LYS A 80 -5.73 -5.33 5.31
C LYS A 80 -5.09 -6.72 5.34
N LEU A 81 -3.89 -6.89 4.77
CA LEU A 81 -3.17 -8.17 4.87
C LEU A 81 -2.42 -8.27 6.20
N PRO A 82 -2.41 -9.45 6.85
CA PRO A 82 -1.61 -9.70 8.05
C PRO A 82 -0.16 -9.26 7.85
N GLY A 83 0.41 -8.66 8.89
CA GLY A 83 1.84 -8.33 8.88
C GLY A 83 2.65 -9.62 8.92
N LYS A 84 3.61 -9.80 8.00
CA LYS A 84 4.64 -10.84 8.18
C LYS A 84 5.80 -10.24 8.98
N ALA A 85 6.24 -10.93 10.02
CA ALA A 85 7.47 -10.58 10.73
C ALA A 85 8.65 -10.52 9.74
N ASN A 86 9.66 -9.68 10.02
CA ASN A 86 10.85 -9.50 9.17
C ASN A 86 10.59 -8.86 7.80
N ILE A 87 9.43 -8.26 7.60
CA ILE A 87 9.17 -7.32 6.51
C ILE A 87 9.99 -6.04 6.79
N GLY A 88 11.25 -6.06 6.38
CA GLY A 88 12.05 -4.84 6.34
C GLY A 88 11.40 -3.80 5.42
N ASN A 89 11.65 -2.52 5.71
CA ASN A 89 11.36 -1.46 4.76
C ASN A 89 12.31 -1.58 3.59
N ASP A 90 11.78 -1.69 2.37
CA ASP A 90 12.61 -1.56 1.18
C ASP A 90 13.19 -0.12 1.14
N ARG A 91 14.31 0.01 0.43
CA ARG A 91 15.02 1.29 0.35
C ARG A 91 14.36 2.31 -0.59
N PHE A 92 13.22 1.98 -1.20
CA PHE A 92 12.48 2.80 -2.15
C PHE A 92 11.01 3.02 -1.74
N ALA A 93 10.68 2.74 -0.48
CA ALA A 93 9.32 2.82 0.03
C ALA A 93 8.76 4.23 -0.19
N GLY A 94 7.56 4.30 -0.78
CA GLY A 94 6.90 5.56 -1.11
C GLY A 94 7.38 6.25 -2.40
N MET A 95 8.46 5.79 -3.02
CA MET A 95 8.97 6.39 -4.27
C MET A 95 8.19 5.96 -5.52
N ALA A 96 7.42 4.89 -5.42
CA ALA A 96 6.54 4.45 -6.49
C ALA A 96 5.32 5.38 -6.55
N SER A 97 5.26 6.19 -7.61
CA SER A 97 4.08 6.99 -7.93
C SER A 97 3.51 6.53 -9.27
N LEU A 98 2.25 6.09 -9.26
CA LEU A 98 1.45 5.92 -10.46
C LEU A 98 0.40 7.02 -10.45
N ARG A 99 0.58 8.04 -11.28
CA ARG A 99 -0.49 8.96 -11.64
C ARG A 99 -1.22 8.36 -12.83
N VAL A 100 -2.24 7.56 -12.56
CA VAL A 100 -3.13 7.09 -13.63
C VAL A 100 -4.48 7.75 -13.40
N PRO A 101 -4.86 8.75 -14.21
CA PRO A 101 -6.23 9.25 -14.15
C PRO A 101 -7.18 8.12 -14.54
N TYR A 102 -8.31 8.04 -13.85
CA TYR A 102 -9.43 7.26 -14.33
C TYR A 102 -10.04 8.03 -15.51
N ILE A 103 -10.11 7.43 -16.69
CA ILE A 103 -10.68 8.10 -17.87
C ILE A 103 -12.15 7.71 -17.93
N SER A 104 -13.04 8.68 -17.72
CA SER A 104 -14.49 8.52 -17.85
C SER A 104 -14.98 9.10 -19.19
N GLY A 105 -16.27 8.94 -19.48
CA GLY A 105 -16.91 9.57 -20.64
C GLY A 105 -16.94 11.11 -20.59
N SER A 106 -16.71 11.72 -19.43
CA SER A 106 -16.70 13.17 -19.22
C SER A 106 -15.29 13.77 -19.12
N GLY A 107 -14.23 12.95 -19.10
CA GLY A 107 -12.85 13.40 -19.08
C GLY A 107 -11.96 12.60 -18.14
N ALA A 108 -10.80 13.19 -17.82
CA ALA A 108 -9.86 12.60 -16.87
C ALA A 108 -10.28 12.93 -15.43
N ASP A 109 -10.56 11.89 -14.64
CA ASP A 109 -10.74 11.95 -13.20
C ASP A 109 -9.40 11.67 -12.51
N TRP A 110 -8.97 12.65 -11.72
CA TRP A 110 -7.68 12.63 -11.02
C TRP A 110 -7.77 12.02 -9.62
N GLY A 111 -8.96 11.61 -9.21
CA GLY A 111 -9.25 11.00 -7.93
C GLY A 111 -9.49 12.02 -6.83
N ASN A 112 -10.29 11.60 -5.86
CA ASN A 112 -10.72 12.40 -4.71
C ASN A 112 -10.36 11.69 -3.41
N LEU A 113 -10.01 12.47 -2.39
CA LEU A 113 -9.80 11.97 -1.03
C LEU A 113 -11.06 12.20 -0.19
N CYS A 114 -11.43 11.22 0.62
CA CYS A 114 -12.54 11.35 1.56
C CYS A 114 -12.08 12.02 2.86
N ARG A 115 -12.69 13.17 3.20
CA ARG A 115 -12.44 13.85 4.49
C ARG A 115 -12.94 13.01 5.67
N GLY A 116 -13.99 12.22 5.49
CA GLY A 116 -14.49 11.27 6.49
C GLY A 116 -13.43 10.25 6.89
N CYS A 117 -12.65 9.70 5.95
CA CYS A 117 -11.55 8.78 6.30
C CYS A 117 -10.53 9.41 7.26
N GLN A 118 -10.24 10.71 7.11
CA GLN A 118 -9.35 11.43 8.03
C GLN A 118 -9.96 11.57 9.44
N VAL A 119 -11.27 11.83 9.52
CA VAL A 119 -12.01 11.87 10.79
C VAL A 119 -11.99 10.51 11.48
N THR A 120 -12.28 9.43 10.74
CA THR A 120 -12.20 8.05 11.25
C THR A 120 -10.81 7.75 11.80
N TYR A 121 -9.75 8.08 11.06
CA TYR A 121 -8.37 7.87 11.51
C TYR A 121 -8.06 8.69 12.77
N ARG A 122 -8.52 9.94 12.85
CA ARG A 122 -8.36 10.76 14.05
C ARG A 122 -9.05 10.14 15.27
N HIS A 123 -10.31 9.71 15.12
CA HIS A 123 -11.02 9.04 16.23
C HIS A 123 -10.29 7.77 16.68
N PHE A 124 -9.68 7.02 15.76
CA PHE A 124 -8.83 5.89 16.12
C PHE A 124 -7.59 6.33 16.91
N ARG A 125 -6.87 7.36 16.44
CA ARG A 125 -5.67 7.88 17.10
C ARG A 125 -5.95 8.42 18.50
N ASP A 126 -7.14 8.98 18.70
CA ASP A 126 -7.58 9.56 19.97
C ASP A 126 -8.26 8.52 20.89
N GLY A 127 -8.43 7.28 20.42
CA GLY A 127 -9.08 6.20 21.18
C GLY A 127 -10.61 6.33 21.30
N SER A 128 -11.23 7.21 20.52
CA SER A 128 -12.68 7.46 20.51
C SER A 128 -13.45 6.70 19.43
N LEU A 129 -12.77 5.95 18.55
CA LEU A 129 -13.43 5.13 17.54
C LEU A 129 -14.14 3.92 18.19
N PRO A 130 -15.45 3.72 17.95
CA PRO A 130 -16.18 2.59 18.51
C PRO A 130 -15.57 1.24 18.10
N SER A 131 -15.49 0.30 19.05
CA SER A 131 -14.88 -1.02 18.83
C SER A 131 -15.57 -1.83 17.72
N ALA A 132 -16.90 -1.73 17.60
CA ALA A 132 -17.66 -2.37 16.52
C ALA A 132 -17.20 -1.86 15.14
N ILE A 133 -17.05 -0.55 14.99
CA ILE A 133 -16.57 0.07 13.74
C ILE A 133 -15.11 -0.31 13.47
N LEU A 134 -14.27 -0.34 14.50
CA LEU A 134 -12.88 -0.77 14.37
C LEU A 134 -12.77 -2.20 13.82
N SER A 135 -13.55 -3.13 14.36
CA SER A 135 -13.59 -4.53 13.92
C SER A 135 -14.15 -4.71 12.51
N GLU A 136 -15.08 -3.85 12.07
CA GLU A 136 -15.60 -3.85 10.71
C GLU A 136 -14.55 -3.36 9.70
N LEU A 137 -13.83 -2.29 10.05
CA LEU A 137 -12.84 -1.67 9.16
C LEU A 137 -11.53 -2.48 9.08
N CYS A 138 -11.17 -3.18 10.16
CA CYS A 138 -9.87 -3.82 10.33
C CYS A 138 -10.02 -5.32 10.63
N PRO A 139 -9.41 -6.21 9.83
CA PRO A 139 -9.36 -7.63 10.15
C PRO A 139 -8.64 -7.89 11.50
N PRO A 140 -9.01 -8.96 12.23
CA PRO A 140 -8.54 -9.22 13.60
C PRO A 140 -7.01 -9.43 13.72
N ASP A 141 -6.35 -9.90 12.64
CA ASP A 141 -4.90 -10.18 12.62
C ASP A 141 -4.07 -9.04 11.99
N VAL A 142 -4.66 -7.85 11.88
CA VAL A 142 -4.04 -6.69 11.22
C VAL A 142 -3.92 -5.56 12.21
N ASN A 143 -2.74 -4.96 12.31
CA ASN A 143 -2.55 -3.72 13.07
C ASN A 143 -3.50 -2.64 12.49
N PRO A 144 -4.48 -2.14 13.26
CA PRO A 144 -5.52 -1.24 12.74
C PRO A 144 -5.00 0.10 12.21
N ASP A 145 -3.84 0.57 12.69
CA ASP A 145 -3.23 1.81 12.18
C ASP A 145 -2.97 1.72 10.66
N ARG A 146 -2.63 0.52 10.16
CA ARG A 146 -2.28 0.30 8.75
C ARG A 146 -3.45 0.51 7.77
N PRO A 147 -4.61 -0.16 7.90
CA PRO A 147 -5.76 0.06 7.04
C PRO A 147 -6.41 1.42 7.26
N LEU A 148 -6.48 1.91 8.51
CA LEU A 148 -7.07 3.21 8.78
C LEU A 148 -6.21 4.37 8.26
N PHE A 149 -4.89 4.29 8.33
CA PHE A 149 -4.03 5.29 7.67
C PHE A 149 -4.14 5.19 6.14
N ALA A 150 -4.18 3.97 5.60
CA ALA A 150 -4.30 3.76 4.15
C ALA A 150 -5.60 4.36 3.59
N SER A 151 -6.71 4.33 4.32
CA SER A 151 -7.96 4.94 3.87
C SER A 151 -7.86 6.46 3.72
N THR A 152 -6.99 7.14 4.48
CA THR A 152 -6.78 8.60 4.36
C THR A 152 -6.02 9.02 3.10
N THR A 153 -5.33 8.08 2.46
CA THR A 153 -4.48 8.33 1.28
C THR A 153 -4.99 7.62 0.03
N ARG A 154 -6.15 6.95 0.13
CA ARG A 154 -6.79 6.27 -0.99
C ARG A 154 -7.55 7.27 -1.84
N PHE A 155 -7.16 7.38 -3.10
CA PHE A 155 -7.93 8.12 -4.09
C PHE A 155 -9.11 7.28 -4.57
N HIS A 156 -10.28 7.91 -4.65
CA HIS A 156 -11.49 7.37 -5.22
C HIS A 156 -11.76 8.06 -6.55
N SER A 157 -12.29 7.35 -7.56
CA SER A 157 -12.95 8.05 -8.65
C SER A 157 -14.14 8.87 -8.10
N HIS A 158 -14.68 9.79 -8.88
CA HIS A 158 -15.87 10.54 -8.52
C HIS A 158 -17.02 9.61 -8.09
N ASP A 159 -17.38 8.65 -8.94
CA ASP A 159 -18.46 7.71 -8.65
C ASP A 159 -18.12 6.79 -7.47
N GLY A 160 -16.87 6.31 -7.41
CA GLY A 160 -16.41 5.50 -6.29
C GLY A 160 -16.26 6.28 -4.98
N LEU A 161 -16.26 7.62 -5.02
CA LEU A 161 -16.37 8.45 -3.83
C LEU A 161 -17.82 8.53 -3.38
N LEU A 162 -18.77 8.72 -4.31
CA LEU A 162 -20.19 8.74 -4.00
C LEU A 162 -20.63 7.44 -3.34
N ASP A 163 -20.23 6.29 -3.89
CA ASP A 163 -20.49 4.99 -3.27
C ASP A 163 -19.83 4.88 -1.88
N HIS A 164 -18.60 5.40 -1.74
CA HIS A 164 -17.85 5.31 -0.49
C HIS A 164 -18.47 6.14 0.64
N ILE A 165 -19.02 7.33 0.35
CA ILE A 165 -19.50 8.24 1.40
C ILE A 165 -20.78 7.73 2.09
N GLU A 166 -21.56 6.86 1.43
CA GLU A 166 -22.79 6.29 1.99
C GLU A 166 -22.52 5.51 3.29
N ASP A 167 -21.45 4.72 3.30
CA ASP A 167 -21.08 3.86 4.42
C ASP A 167 -19.90 4.41 5.25
N CYS A 168 -19.38 5.59 4.92
CA CYS A 168 -18.21 6.12 5.61
C CYS A 168 -18.57 6.67 7.01
N TYR A 169 -18.17 5.95 8.06
CA TYR A 169 -18.32 6.38 9.47
C TYR A 169 -17.95 7.86 9.68
N GLY A 170 -16.79 8.28 9.19
CA GLY A 170 -16.33 9.65 9.40
C GLY A 170 -17.15 10.70 8.65
N ILE A 171 -17.76 10.38 7.51
CA ILE A 171 -18.73 11.25 6.84
C ILE A 171 -19.99 11.36 7.69
N GLN A 172 -20.51 10.24 8.19
CA GLN A 172 -21.68 10.25 9.08
C GLN A 172 -21.43 11.10 10.33
N GLN A 173 -20.21 11.09 10.88
CA GLN A 173 -19.83 11.98 11.99
C GLN A 173 -19.80 13.45 11.58
N LEU A 174 -19.26 13.77 10.39
CA LEU A 174 -19.23 15.14 9.89
C LEU A 174 -20.64 15.70 9.70
N ILE A 175 -21.54 14.94 9.07
CA ILE A 175 -22.94 15.35 8.85
C ILE A 175 -23.65 15.60 10.18
N ARG A 176 -23.48 14.70 11.16
CA ARG A 176 -24.08 14.84 12.50
C ARG A 176 -23.56 16.06 13.26
N ASN A 177 -22.28 16.41 13.09
CA ASN A 177 -21.65 17.53 13.80
C ASN A 177 -21.84 18.88 13.10
N GLU A 178 -22.03 18.90 11.77
CA GLU A 178 -22.23 20.11 10.98
C GLU A 178 -23.70 20.48 10.76
N GLY A 179 -24.66 19.68 11.27
CA GLY A 179 -26.07 20.05 11.32
C GLY A 179 -26.77 20.11 9.96
N PHE A 180 -26.28 19.38 8.96
CA PHE A 180 -27.02 19.20 7.71
C PHE A 180 -28.11 18.15 7.89
N THR A 181 -29.28 18.61 8.34
CA THR A 181 -30.58 17.93 8.18
C THR A 181 -31.33 18.52 7.00
#